data_AF-A0A952QKM7-F1
#
_entry.id   AF-A0A952QKM7-F1
#
_cell.length_a   1.000
_cell.length_b   1.000
_cell.length_c   1.000
_cell.angle_alpha   90.00
_cell.angle_beta   90.00
_cell.angle_gamma   90.00
#
_symmetry.space_group_name_H-M   'P 1'
#
loop_
_entity.id
_entity.type
_entity.pdbx_description
1 polymer ?
#
loop_
_entity_poly.entity_id
_entity_poly.type
_entity_poly.pdbx_seq_one_letter_code
_entity_poly.pdbx_strand_id
1 'polypeptide(L)'
;MVKPIALFAAVSAAICLAGCNAGPSLVGKWKGDISAQGQTMTADIEFTSGGKMLTTFQSQGITISGTQGYTISGDTLSTTMEDVKITGGNLPPQLQQMVEAEVQKQKGKKETSKFKFVDADTVEVSANNQTMTWKRVK
;
A
#
# COMPACT_ATOMS: atom_id res chain seq x y z
N MET A 1 -35.73 16.00 36.38
CA MET A 1 -34.47 15.97 35.63
C MET A 1 -33.62 14.83 36.17
N VAL A 2 -33.51 13.73 35.44
CA VAL A 2 -32.68 12.58 35.84
C VAL A 2 -32.08 11.98 34.56
N LYS A 3 -30.76 11.87 34.53
CA LYS A 3 -30.02 10.84 33.77
C LYS A 3 -29.34 9.98 34.83
N PRO A 4 -29.37 8.64 34.75
CA PRO A 4 -28.33 7.95 33.96
C PRO A 4 -28.68 6.57 33.33
N ILE A 5 -27.94 6.25 32.26
CA ILE A 5 -27.21 5.00 31.87
C ILE A 5 -27.90 3.60 32.01
N ALA A 6 -28.01 2.84 30.90
CA ALA A 6 -27.23 1.62 30.61
C ALA A 6 -27.86 0.70 29.53
N LEU A 7 -27.01 0.26 28.58
CA LEU A 7 -26.91 -1.05 27.89
C LEU A 7 -28.18 -1.83 27.48
N PHE A 8 -28.29 -2.21 26.20
CA PHE A 8 -27.94 -3.56 25.72
C PHE A 8 -28.06 -3.67 24.18
N ALA A 9 -27.29 -4.62 23.64
CA ALA A 9 -26.98 -4.87 22.25
C ALA A 9 -28.17 -4.94 21.28
N ALA A 10 -28.07 -4.25 20.14
CA ALA A 10 -28.76 -4.62 18.92
C ALA A 10 -27.72 -5.16 17.93
N VAL A 11 -27.68 -6.49 17.86
CA VAL A 11 -27.06 -7.29 16.80
C VAL A 11 -27.41 -6.68 15.45
N SER A 12 -26.44 -6.12 14.75
CA SER A 12 -26.56 -5.73 13.34
C SER A 12 -25.85 -6.78 12.48
N ALA A 13 -26.38 -7.99 12.51
CA ALA A 13 -26.20 -8.95 11.44
C ALA A 13 -27.35 -8.74 10.45
N ALA A 14 -27.17 -7.86 9.46
CA ALA A 14 -28.09 -7.78 8.32
C ALA A 14 -27.50 -7.00 7.14
N ILE A 15 -27.26 -7.75 6.06
CA ILE A 15 -27.38 -7.35 4.65
C ILE A 15 -26.20 -6.59 4.03
N CYS A 16 -25.29 -7.37 3.42
CA CYS A 16 -24.65 -6.98 2.16
C CYS A 16 -24.94 -8.06 1.09
N LEU A 17 -26.22 -8.33 0.83
CA LEU A 17 -26.68 -8.94 -0.41
C LEU A 17 -27.52 -7.91 -1.16
N ALA A 18 -26.86 -6.89 -1.68
CA ALA A 18 -27.44 -5.95 -2.63
C ALA A 18 -26.34 -5.54 -3.63
N GLY A 19 -26.37 -6.14 -4.81
CA GLY A 19 -25.75 -5.60 -6.02
C GLY A 19 -24.22 -5.47 -6.01
N CYS A 20 -23.50 -6.60 -5.91
CA CYS A 20 -22.10 -6.63 -6.33
C CYS A 20 -21.99 -6.48 -7.86
N ASN A 21 -22.18 -5.27 -8.38
CA ASN A 21 -21.23 -4.84 -9.39
C ASN A 21 -19.90 -4.74 -8.64
N ALA A 22 -19.20 -5.87 -8.53
CA ALA A 22 -17.87 -5.93 -7.95
C ALA A 22 -16.99 -5.09 -8.86
N GLY A 23 -16.93 -3.79 -8.56
CA GLY A 23 -16.00 -2.89 -9.20
C GLY A 23 -14.60 -3.46 -9.06
N PRO A 24 -13.69 -3.10 -9.97
CA PRO A 24 -12.31 -3.57 -9.90
C PRO A 24 -11.73 -3.31 -8.49
N SER A 25 -11.10 -4.33 -7.92
CA SER A 25 -10.55 -4.29 -6.56
C SER A 25 -9.04 -4.20 -6.60
N LEU A 26 -8.47 -3.41 -5.70
CA LEU A 26 -7.01 -3.33 -5.53
C LEU A 26 -6.44 -4.61 -4.92
N VAL A 27 -7.26 -5.40 -4.21
CA VAL A 27 -6.81 -6.68 -3.62
C VAL A 27 -6.23 -7.58 -4.72
N GLY A 28 -5.07 -8.16 -4.45
CA GLY A 28 -4.31 -8.99 -5.38
C GLY A 28 -2.89 -8.47 -5.61
N LYS A 29 -2.20 -9.13 -6.55
CA LYS A 29 -0.81 -8.85 -6.89
C LYS A 29 -0.73 -7.97 -8.13
N TRP A 30 0.21 -7.04 -8.10
CA TRP A 30 0.43 -6.03 -9.10
C TRP A 30 1.92 -5.88 -9.35
N LYS A 31 2.26 -5.47 -10.57
CA LYS A 31 3.62 -5.17 -10.98
C LYS A 31 3.64 -3.86 -11.73
N GLY A 32 4.62 -3.02 -11.45
CA GLY A 32 4.78 -1.76 -12.17
C GLY A 32 6.16 -1.18 -11.96
N ASP A 33 6.51 -0.23 -12.82
CA ASP A 33 7.80 0.44 -12.73
C ASP A 33 7.65 1.78 -12.02
N ILE A 34 8.57 2.06 -11.11
CA ILE A 34 8.68 3.32 -10.38
C ILE A 34 9.97 3.99 -10.80
N SER A 35 9.89 5.28 -11.13
CA SER A 35 11.07 6.08 -11.46
C SER A 35 11.42 6.98 -10.28
N ALA A 36 12.51 6.67 -9.58
CA ALA A 36 13.02 7.47 -8.48
C ALA A 36 14.44 7.96 -8.81
N GLN A 37 14.68 9.26 -8.69
CA GLN A 37 16.00 9.87 -8.89
C GLN A 37 16.69 9.49 -10.22
N GLY A 38 15.92 9.35 -11.30
CA GLY A 38 16.45 8.98 -12.62
C GLY A 38 16.73 7.48 -12.80
N GLN A 39 16.42 6.64 -11.82
CA GLN A 39 16.48 5.19 -11.92
C GLN A 39 15.08 4.59 -11.96
N THR A 40 14.87 3.65 -12.89
CA THR A 40 13.65 2.85 -12.96
C THR A 40 13.85 1.58 -12.13
N MET A 41 12.94 1.35 -11.19
CA MET A 41 12.90 0.15 -10.35
C MET A 41 11.58 -0.57 -10.61
N THR A 42 11.64 -1.87 -10.81
CA THR A 42 10.45 -2.70 -10.89
C THR A 42 9.95 -2.99 -9.48
N ALA A 43 8.65 -2.79 -9.28
CA ALA A 43 7.93 -2.99 -8.04
C ALA A 43 6.96 -4.14 -8.17
N ASP A 44 7.07 -5.11 -7.27
CA ASP A 44 6.04 -6.11 -7.00
C ASP A 44 5.22 -5.65 -5.78
N ILE A 45 3.90 -5.62 -5.92
CA ILE A 45 2.99 -5.02 -4.95
C ILE A 45 1.84 -6.00 -4.69
N GLU A 46 1.52 -6.26 -3.43
CA GLU A 46 0.39 -7.12 -3.05
C GLU A 46 -0.51 -6.39 -2.05
N PHE A 47 -1.78 -6.22 -2.42
CA PHE A 47 -2.81 -5.76 -1.51
C PHE A 47 -3.58 -6.95 -0.97
N THR A 48 -3.56 -7.13 0.34
CA THR A 48 -4.30 -8.19 1.03
C THR A 48 -5.69 -7.70 1.44
N SER A 49 -6.66 -8.60 1.51
CA SER A 49 -8.00 -8.27 2.04
C SER A 49 -8.01 -7.81 3.50
N GLY A 50 -6.92 -8.06 4.24
CA GLY A 50 -6.73 -7.63 5.63
C GLY A 50 -6.22 -6.19 5.79
N GLY A 51 -6.16 -5.39 4.72
CA GLY A 51 -5.71 -4.00 4.79
C GLY A 51 -4.18 -3.85 4.91
N LYS A 52 -3.42 -4.86 4.48
CA LYS A 52 -1.95 -4.78 4.35
C LYS A 52 -1.53 -4.72 2.90
N MET A 53 -0.58 -3.84 2.61
CA MET A 53 0.12 -3.73 1.34
C MET A 53 1.54 -4.24 1.57
N LEU A 54 2.00 -5.15 0.72
CA LEU A 54 3.37 -5.63 0.69
C LEU A 54 4.01 -5.11 -0.59
N THR A 55 5.24 -4.62 -0.48
CA THR A 55 5.98 -4.06 -1.60
C THR A 55 7.35 -4.71 -1.66
N THR A 56 7.85 -4.97 -2.86
CA THR A 56 9.23 -5.38 -3.09
C THR A 56 9.76 -4.67 -4.32
N PHE A 57 10.89 -3.99 -4.15
CA PHE A 57 11.62 -3.30 -5.20
C PHE A 57 12.96 -3.98 -5.41
N GLN A 58 13.36 -4.14 -6.67
CA GLN A 58 14.64 -4.71 -7.01
C GLN A 58 15.43 -3.75 -7.90
N SER A 59 16.68 -3.50 -7.53
CA SER A 59 17.62 -2.71 -8.32
C SER A 59 19.05 -3.13 -8.03
N GLN A 60 19.84 -3.40 -9.07
CA GLN A 60 21.29 -3.66 -8.99
C GLN A 60 21.70 -4.69 -7.91
N GLY A 61 20.93 -5.77 -7.74
CA GLY A 61 21.21 -6.82 -6.75
C GLY A 61 20.80 -6.49 -5.30
N ILE A 62 20.21 -5.31 -5.08
CA ILE A 62 19.57 -4.92 -3.82
C ILE A 62 18.07 -5.18 -3.95
N THR A 63 17.48 -5.77 -2.91
CA THR A 63 16.05 -5.96 -2.72
C THR A 63 15.59 -5.13 -1.54
N ILE A 64 14.56 -4.31 -1.74
CA ILE A 64 13.91 -3.52 -0.70
C ILE A 64 12.49 -4.03 -0.57
N SER A 65 12.14 -4.62 0.56
CA SER A 65 10.79 -5.08 0.86
C SER A 65 10.16 -4.21 1.93
N GLY A 66 8.87 -3.89 1.80
CA GLY A 66 8.14 -3.07 2.76
C GLY A 66 6.78 -3.66 3.08
N THR A 67 6.32 -3.41 4.30
CA THR A 67 4.93 -3.67 4.71
C THR A 67 4.29 -2.35 5.13
N GLN A 68 3.09 -2.12 4.61
CA GLN A 68 2.29 -0.95 4.93
C GLN A 68 0.87 -1.36 5.31
N GLY A 69 0.27 -0.66 6.27
CA GLY A 69 -1.18 -0.65 6.41
C GLY A 69 -1.78 0.20 5.28
N TYR A 70 -2.94 -0.17 4.74
CA TYR A 70 -3.62 0.65 3.74
C TYR A 70 -5.13 0.77 3.97
N THR A 71 -5.68 1.91 3.55
CA THR A 71 -7.12 2.15 3.47
C THR A 71 -7.47 2.84 2.16
N ILE A 72 -8.70 2.60 1.69
CA ILE A 72 -9.23 3.18 0.45
C ILE A 72 -10.46 4.00 0.80
N SER A 73 -10.53 5.23 0.29
CA SER A 73 -11.72 6.08 0.37
C SER A 73 -11.93 6.75 -0.99
N GLY A 74 -12.94 6.29 -1.73
CA GLY A 74 -13.13 6.69 -3.12
C GLY A 74 -11.92 6.36 -3.99
N ASP A 75 -11.37 7.38 -4.64
CA ASP A 75 -10.18 7.34 -5.51
C ASP A 75 -8.85 7.53 -4.75
N THR A 76 -8.90 7.53 -3.41
CA THR A 76 -7.76 7.85 -2.56
C THR A 76 -7.26 6.61 -1.85
N LEU A 77 -5.99 6.28 -2.06
CA LEU A 77 -5.25 5.26 -1.36
C LEU A 77 -4.43 5.93 -0.25
N SER A 78 -4.70 5.59 1.00
CA SER A 78 -3.86 5.96 2.14
C SER A 78 -3.01 4.77 2.54
N THR A 79 -1.71 4.98 2.72
CA THR A 79 -0.80 3.95 3.23
C THR A 79 -0.07 4.47 4.46
N THR A 80 0.26 3.57 5.38
CA THR A 80 1.05 3.88 6.56
C THR A 80 2.20 2.91 6.62
N MET A 81 3.44 3.42 6.60
CA MET A 81 4.63 2.58 6.64
C MET A 81 4.73 1.87 7.99
N GLU A 82 4.86 0.54 7.98
CA GLU A 82 5.01 -0.26 9.19
C GLU A 82 6.42 -0.80 9.33
N ASP A 83 6.96 -1.33 8.24
CA ASP A 83 8.30 -1.91 8.21
C ASP A 83 8.92 -1.84 6.81
N VAL A 84 10.25 -1.78 6.77
CA VAL A 84 11.05 -1.89 5.55
C VAL A 84 12.30 -2.70 5.85
N LYS A 85 12.61 -3.64 4.97
CA LYS A 85 13.76 -4.50 5.02
C LYS A 85 14.56 -4.35 3.74
N ILE A 86 15.89 -4.29 3.87
CA ILE A 86 16.80 -4.33 2.74
C ILE A 86 17.62 -5.62 2.81
N THR A 87 17.69 -6.33 1.69
CA THR A 87 18.46 -7.55 1.54
C THR A 87 19.21 -7.55 0.21
N GLY A 88 20.30 -8.31 0.14
CA GLY A 88 21.13 -8.35 -1.06
C GLY A 88 22.00 -7.10 -1.24
N GLY A 89 23.02 -7.24 -2.08
CA GLY A 89 24.09 -6.25 -2.23
C GLY A 89 25.02 -6.18 -1.01
N ASN A 90 26.32 -5.94 -1.24
CA ASN A 90 27.25 -5.58 -0.17
C ASN A 90 27.09 -4.08 0.12
N LEU A 91 25.99 -3.70 0.78
CA LEU A 91 25.85 -2.33 1.28
C LEU A 91 26.86 -2.12 2.42
N PRO A 92 27.70 -1.07 2.36
CA PRO A 92 28.53 -0.66 3.49
C PRO A 92 27.68 -0.48 4.77
N PRO A 93 28.17 -0.88 5.96
CA PRO A 93 27.41 -0.79 7.21
C PRO A 93 26.84 0.60 7.51
N GLN A 94 27.56 1.65 7.14
CA GLN A 94 27.11 3.03 7.31
C GLN A 94 25.87 3.35 6.46
N LEU A 95 25.82 2.86 5.21
CA LEU A 95 24.66 3.04 4.34
C LEU A 95 23.46 2.24 4.84
N GLN A 96 23.68 1.03 5.36
CA GLN A 96 22.63 0.26 5.98
C GLN A 96 21.99 1.00 7.16
N GLN A 97 22.81 1.55 8.07
CA GLN A 97 22.32 2.35 9.20
C GLN A 97 21.57 3.61 8.77
N MET A 98 22.04 4.30 7.72
CA MET A 98 21.34 5.47 7.18
C MET A 98 19.96 5.11 6.64
N VAL A 99 19.84 3.98 5.93
CA VAL A 99 18.53 3.56 5.42
C VAL A 99 17.61 3.12 6.55
N GLU A 100 18.12 2.36 7.53
CA GLU A 100 17.35 1.99 8.71
C GLU A 100 16.84 3.23 9.47
N ALA A 101 17.67 4.27 9.61
CA ALA A 101 17.27 5.53 10.23
C ALA A 101 16.17 6.26 9.45
N GLU A 102 16.26 6.33 8.12
CA GLU A 102 15.21 6.93 7.29
C GLU A 102 13.91 6.11 7.35
N VAL A 103 14.00 4.79 7.35
CA VAL A 103 12.84 3.90 7.55
C VAL A 103 12.15 4.20 8.88
N GLN A 104 12.91 4.33 9.98
CA GLN A 104 12.33 4.69 11.28
C GLN A 104 11.67 6.07 11.25
N LYS A 105 12.26 7.03 10.54
CA LYS A 105 11.68 8.37 10.36
C LYS A 105 10.39 8.35 9.54
N GLN A 106 10.21 7.40 8.62
CA GLN A 106 9.00 7.28 7.81
C GLN A 106 7.96 6.35 8.44
N LYS A 107 8.35 5.49 9.38
CA LYS A 107 7.46 4.59 10.09
C LYS A 107 6.32 5.34 10.77
N GLY A 108 5.11 4.82 10.60
CA GLY A 108 3.88 5.41 11.13
C GLY A 108 3.40 6.66 10.40
N LYS A 109 4.17 7.21 9.45
CA LYS A 109 3.68 8.31 8.62
C LYS A 109 2.68 7.81 7.61
N LYS A 110 1.62 8.59 7.46
CA LYS A 110 0.57 8.37 6.48
C LYS A 110 0.92 9.09 5.19
N GLU A 111 0.92 8.35 4.10
CA GLU A 111 1.03 8.87 2.74
C GLU A 111 -0.27 8.66 1.99
N THR A 112 -0.67 9.65 1.19
CA THR A 112 -1.90 9.60 0.40
C THR A 112 -1.56 9.70 -1.08
N SER A 113 -2.11 8.77 -1.86
CA SER A 113 -2.01 8.74 -3.31
C SER A 113 -3.40 8.72 -3.93
N LYS A 114 -3.53 9.22 -5.16
CA LYS A 114 -4.73 9.03 -5.97
C LYS A 114 -4.55 7.78 -6.84
N PHE A 115 -5.62 7.07 -7.09
CA PHE A 115 -5.60 5.97 -8.05
C PHE A 115 -6.86 5.95 -8.91
N LYS A 116 -6.75 5.38 -10.11
CA LYS A 116 -7.89 5.08 -10.97
C LYS A 116 -7.66 3.73 -11.65
N PHE A 117 -8.72 2.93 -11.74
CA PHE A 117 -8.71 1.76 -12.61
C PHE A 117 -8.88 2.22 -14.05
N VAL A 118 -7.93 1.84 -14.90
CA VAL A 118 -8.06 1.97 -16.35
C VAL A 118 -8.91 0.82 -16.88
N ASP A 119 -8.68 -0.38 -16.34
CA ASP A 119 -9.47 -1.59 -16.55
C ASP A 119 -9.32 -2.51 -15.31
N ALA A 120 -9.84 -3.74 -15.36
CA ALA A 120 -9.80 -4.68 -14.22
C ALA A 120 -8.37 -5.15 -13.83
N ASP A 121 -7.45 -5.10 -14.79
CA ASP A 121 -6.07 -5.58 -14.69
C ASP A 121 -5.03 -4.44 -14.75
N THR A 122 -5.49 -3.18 -14.77
CA THR A 122 -4.63 -2.00 -14.89
C THR A 122 -5.10 -0.88 -13.96
N VAL A 123 -4.20 -0.43 -13.10
CA VAL A 123 -4.42 0.74 -12.24
C VAL A 123 -3.35 1.80 -12.50
N GLU A 124 -3.76 3.06 -12.58
CA GLU A 124 -2.86 4.19 -12.53
C GLU A 124 -2.87 4.78 -11.13
N VAL A 125 -1.68 4.99 -10.56
CA VAL A 125 -1.48 5.58 -9.24
C VAL A 125 -0.68 6.86 -9.38
N SER A 126 -1.20 7.95 -8.83
CA SER A 126 -0.57 9.26 -8.86
C SER A 126 -0.16 9.69 -7.45
N ALA A 127 1.15 9.91 -7.27
CA ALA A 127 1.78 10.32 -6.02
C ALA A 127 2.97 11.22 -6.35
N ASN A 128 3.22 12.26 -5.54
CA ASN A 128 4.41 13.12 -5.66
C ASN A 128 4.68 13.66 -7.09
N ASN A 129 3.63 14.10 -7.79
CA ASN A 129 3.67 14.56 -9.20
C ASN A 129 4.15 13.51 -10.21
N GLN A 130 4.13 12.24 -9.84
CA GLN A 130 4.41 11.12 -10.72
C GLN A 130 3.16 10.25 -10.87
N THR A 131 2.95 9.74 -12.08
CA THR A 131 1.93 8.72 -12.34
C THR A 131 2.63 7.43 -12.71
N MET A 132 2.26 6.36 -12.02
CA MET A 132 2.75 5.00 -12.22
C MET A 132 1.59 4.15 -12.73
N THR A 133 1.89 3.23 -13.65
CA THR A 133 0.92 2.24 -14.09
C THR A 133 1.31 0.89 -13.51
N TRP A 134 0.37 0.24 -12.83
CA TRP A 134 0.53 -1.11 -12.32
C TRP A 134 -0.39 -2.06 -13.06
N LYS A 135 0.15 -3.23 -13.40
CA LYS A 135 -0.53 -4.32 -14.10
C LYS A 135 -0.74 -5.48 -13.14
N ARG A 136 -1.93 -6.07 -13.17
CA ARG A 136 -2.25 -7.22 -12.33
C ARG A 136 -1.40 -8.42 -12.72
N VAL A 137 -0.86 -9.11 -11.72
CA VAL A 137 -0.18 -10.40 -11.90
C VAL A 137 -1.22 -11.51 -11.75
N LYS A 138 -1.31 -12.39 -12.75
CA LYS A 138 -2.22 -13.54 -12.78
C LYS A 138 -1.55 -14.79 -12.22
#